data_AF-A0A919PUI4-F1
#
_entry.id   AF-A0A919PUI4-F1
#
_cell.length_a   1.000
_cell.length_b   1.000
_cell.length_c   1.000
_cell.angle_alpha   90.00
_cell.angle_beta   90.00
_cell.angle_gamma   90.00
#
_symmetry.space_group_name_H-M   'P 1'
#
loop_
_entity.id
_entity.type
_entity.pdbx_description
1 polymer ?
#
loop_
_entity_poly.entity_id
_entity_poly.type
_entity_poly.pdbx_seq_one_letter_code
_entity_poly.pdbx_strand_id
1 'polypeptide(L)'
;MIDRSSDRPLYQQLADLLREQIKAGELAPGAFVPSESSLMQEFALGRPAVRNAVSVLRQEGLVVSARGARTQVRPALERSVVELRPGDEVVGRMPTDPERRELGIDPGEPILEVTRADGQQQIFTAGAHQLRVVG
;
A
#
# COMPACT_ATOMS: atom_id res chain seq x y z
N MET A 1 -9.20 3.96 22.90
CA MET A 1 -9.40 3.22 24.17
C MET A 1 -10.26 1.99 23.89
N ILE A 2 -9.97 0.85 24.52
CA ILE A 2 -10.78 -0.38 24.39
C ILE A 2 -11.77 -0.45 25.55
N ASP A 3 -13.05 -0.62 25.24
CA ASP A 3 -14.14 -0.76 26.19
C ASP A 3 -14.58 -2.23 26.29
N ARG A 4 -14.32 -2.85 27.43
CA ARG A 4 -14.68 -4.25 27.70
C ARG A 4 -16.14 -4.45 28.09
N SER A 5 -16.86 -3.38 28.42
CA SER A 5 -18.28 -3.41 28.77
C SER A 5 -19.20 -3.27 27.54
N SER A 6 -18.62 -2.92 26.40
CA SER A 6 -19.34 -2.82 25.12
C SER A 6 -19.70 -4.20 24.56
N ASP A 7 -20.85 -4.29 23.89
CA ASP A 7 -21.25 -5.46 23.08
C ASP A 7 -20.36 -5.68 21.85
N ARG A 8 -19.48 -4.73 21.52
CA ARG A 8 -18.57 -4.84 20.39
C ARG A 8 -17.38 -5.77 20.71
N PRO A 9 -17.05 -6.74 19.84
CA PRO A 9 -15.90 -7.62 20.06
C PRO A 9 -14.57 -6.86 20.21
N LEU A 10 -13.76 -7.25 21.19
CA LEU A 10 -12.48 -6.59 21.51
C LEU A 10 -11.51 -6.51 20.32
N TYR A 11 -11.49 -7.53 19.45
CA TYR A 11 -10.65 -7.53 18.27
C TYR A 11 -11.07 -6.46 17.25
N GLN A 12 -12.36 -6.15 17.15
CA GLN A 12 -12.86 -5.10 16.26
C GLN A 12 -12.48 -3.73 16.81
N GLN A 13 -12.60 -3.54 18.13
CA GLN A 13 -12.19 -2.28 18.77
C GLN A 13 -10.70 -2.02 18.60
N LEU A 14 -9.85 -3.06 18.74
CA LEU A 14 -8.42 -2.93 18.46
C LEU A 14 -8.14 -2.63 16.99
N ALA A 15 -8.83 -3.30 16.05
CA ALA A 15 -8.70 -3.02 14.63
C ALA A 15 -9.09 -1.58 14.29
N ASP A 16 -10.16 -1.07 14.89
CA ASP A 16 -10.59 0.32 14.73
C ASP A 16 -9.52 1.31 15.22
N LEU A 17 -8.95 1.08 16.41
CA LEU A 17 -7.90 1.95 16.94
C LEU A 17 -6.67 1.98 16.02
N LEU A 18 -6.18 0.82 15.62
CA LEU A 18 -5.03 0.74 14.71
C LEU A 18 -5.33 1.34 13.34
N ARG A 19 -6.56 1.17 12.84
CA ARG A 19 -7.00 1.79 11.59
C ARG A 19 -6.97 3.31 11.68
N GLU A 20 -7.46 3.88 12.78
CA GLU A 20 -7.42 5.33 12.98
C GLU A 20 -5.98 5.84 13.13
N GLN A 21 -5.08 5.11 13.81
CA GLN A 21 -3.65 5.47 13.86
C GLN A 21 -2.98 5.46 12.47
N ILE A 22 -3.34 4.49 11.62
CA ILE A 22 -2.84 4.43 10.23
C ILE A 22 -3.38 5.62 9.43
N LYS A 23 -4.68 5.92 9.52
CA LYS A 23 -5.29 7.05 8.82
C LYS A 23 -4.74 8.41 9.28
N ALA A 24 -4.48 8.55 10.58
CA ALA A 24 -3.90 9.75 11.16
C ALA A 24 -2.40 9.90 10.84
N GLY A 25 -1.76 8.87 10.28
CA GLY A 25 -0.33 8.87 9.95
C GLY A 25 0.60 8.59 11.13
N GLU A 26 0.05 8.31 12.32
CA GLU A 26 0.83 7.87 13.50
C GLU A 26 1.54 6.54 13.22
N LEU A 27 0.84 5.63 12.53
CA LEU A 27 1.42 4.45 11.91
C LEU A 27 1.58 4.73 10.41
N ALA A 28 2.70 5.36 10.05
CA ALA A 28 2.98 5.76 8.68
C ALA A 28 3.01 4.57 7.70
N PRO A 29 2.68 4.78 6.41
CA PRO A 29 2.85 3.75 5.39
C PRO A 29 4.28 3.21 5.36
N GLY A 30 4.43 1.88 5.31
CA GLY A 30 5.74 1.24 5.41
C GLY A 30 6.32 1.17 6.83
N ALA A 31 5.71 1.79 7.83
CA ALA A 31 6.07 1.55 9.23
C ALA A 31 5.63 0.14 9.66
N PHE A 32 6.31 -0.41 10.65
CA PHE A 32 5.91 -1.68 11.22
C PHE A 32 4.83 -1.48 12.28
N VAL A 33 3.80 -2.31 12.21
CA VAL A 33 2.80 -2.42 13.29
C VAL A 33 3.50 -2.97 14.54
N PRO A 34 3.13 -2.51 15.75
CA PRO A 34 3.61 -3.11 16.98
C PRO A 34 3.43 -4.64 16.97
N SER A 35 4.37 -5.37 17.58
CA SER A 35 4.33 -6.83 17.60
C SER A 35 3.06 -7.35 18.29
N GLU A 36 2.61 -8.57 17.98
CA GLU A 36 1.45 -9.15 18.67
C GLU A 36 1.64 -9.13 20.19
N SER A 37 2.84 -9.47 20.68
CA SER A 37 3.17 -9.43 22.10
C SER A 37 3.09 -8.02 22.69
N SER A 38 3.54 -7.00 21.95
CA SER A 38 3.44 -5.59 22.37
C SER A 38 1.97 -5.15 22.46
N LEU A 39 1.16 -5.47 21.46
CA LEU A 39 -0.28 -5.16 21.46
C LEU A 39 -1.02 -5.90 22.58
N MET A 40 -0.65 -7.15 22.86
CA MET A 40 -1.21 -7.91 23.98
C MET A 40 -0.92 -7.22 25.32
N GLN A 41 0.31 -6.73 25.52
CA GLN A 41 0.72 -6.04 26.74
C GLN A 41 0.05 -4.67 26.86
N GLU A 42 0.11 -3.85 25.82
CA GLU A 42 -0.40 -2.48 25.79
C GLU A 42 -1.92 -2.42 26.02
N PHE A 43 -2.66 -3.31 25.36
CA PHE A 43 -4.12 -3.33 25.43
C PHE A 43 -4.67 -4.37 26.41
N ALA A 44 -3.80 -5.13 27.08
CA ALA A 44 -4.15 -6.24 27.96
C ALA A 44 -5.16 -7.19 27.29
N LEU A 45 -4.83 -7.64 26.07
CA LEU A 45 -5.66 -8.51 25.25
C LEU A 45 -5.02 -9.89 25.07
N GLY A 46 -5.86 -10.91 24.91
CA GLY A 46 -5.42 -12.25 24.54
C GLY A 46 -4.94 -12.32 23.10
N ARG A 47 -4.02 -13.25 22.84
CA ARG A 47 -3.46 -13.52 21.49
C ARG A 47 -4.53 -13.70 20.39
N PRO A 48 -5.66 -14.41 20.61
CA PRO A 48 -6.69 -14.54 19.58
C PRO A 48 -7.29 -13.19 19.16
N ALA A 49 -7.53 -12.29 20.12
CA ALA A 49 -8.10 -10.97 19.83
C ALA A 49 -7.13 -10.10 19.03
N VAL A 50 -5.84 -10.09 19.41
CA VAL A 50 -4.80 -9.34 18.68
C VAL A 50 -4.61 -9.89 17.26
N ARG A 51 -4.46 -11.22 17.12
CA ARG A 51 -4.29 -11.86 15.81
C ARG A 51 -5.49 -11.59 14.90
N ASN A 52 -6.71 -11.65 15.43
CA ASN A 52 -7.92 -11.36 14.69
C ASN A 52 -7.99 -9.88 14.26
N ALA A 53 -7.61 -8.94 15.13
CA ALA A 53 -7.56 -7.52 14.78
C ALA A 53 -6.60 -7.26 13.62
N VAL A 54 -5.38 -7.80 13.69
CA VAL A 54 -4.39 -7.70 12.60
C VAL A 54 -4.89 -8.39 11.33
N SER A 55 -5.63 -9.50 11.46
CA SER A 55 -6.26 -10.18 10.31
C SER A 55 -7.29 -9.30 9.62
N VAL A 56 -8.13 -8.58 10.37
CA VAL A 56 -9.10 -7.61 9.82
C VAL A 56 -8.37 -6.54 9.01
N LEU A 57 -7.34 -5.91 9.58
CA LEU A 57 -6.56 -4.88 8.86
C LEU A 57 -5.90 -5.42 7.59
N ARG A 58 -5.47 -6.69 7.60
CA ARG A 58 -4.89 -7.35 6.42
C ARG A 58 -5.94 -7.59 5.33
N GLN A 59 -7.15 -8.01 5.72
CA GLN A 59 -8.28 -8.18 4.80
C GLN A 59 -8.74 -6.85 4.20
N GLU A 60 -8.70 -5.77 4.98
CA GLU A 60 -8.95 -4.40 4.51
C GLU A 60 -7.81 -3.84 3.64
N GLY A 61 -6.69 -4.55 3.54
CA GLY A 61 -5.52 -4.11 2.79
C GLY A 61 -4.75 -2.98 3.44
N LEU A 62 -4.94 -2.68 4.73
CA LEU A 62 -4.20 -1.63 5.43
C LEU A 62 -2.81 -2.07 5.87
N VAL A 63 -2.60 -3.38 6.02
CA VAL A 63 -1.32 -3.96 6.42
C VAL A 63 -0.94 -5.15 5.55
N VAL A 64 0.35 -5.44 5.47
CA VAL A 64 0.93 -6.56 4.73
C VAL A 64 1.92 -7.32 5.61
N SER A 65 2.15 -8.59 5.27
CA SER A 65 3.20 -9.39 5.92
C SER A 65 4.56 -8.98 5.35
N ALA A 66 5.49 -8.62 6.23
CA ALA A 66 6.88 -8.31 5.89
C ALA A 66 7.81 -9.50 6.21
N ARG A 67 9.10 -9.38 5.87
CA ARG A 67 10.11 -10.41 6.17
C ARG A 67 10.17 -10.70 7.67
N GLY A 68 10.32 -11.98 8.03
CA GLY A 68 10.47 -12.41 9.42
C GLY A 68 9.18 -12.37 10.26
N ALA A 69 8.01 -12.65 9.66
CA ALA A 69 6.70 -12.69 10.33
C ALA A 69 6.26 -11.37 10.99
N ARG A 70 6.84 -10.24 10.57
CA ARG A 70 6.40 -8.91 11.00
C ARG A 70 5.22 -8.43 10.17
N THR A 71 4.40 -7.59 10.76
CA THR A 71 3.32 -6.89 10.04
C THR A 71 3.75 -5.45 9.79
N GLN A 72 3.55 -4.97 8.57
CA GLN A 72 3.88 -3.61 8.12
C GLN A 72 2.61 -2.93 7.62
N VAL A 73 2.44 -1.65 7.92
CA VAL A 73 1.41 -0.82 7.26
C VAL A 73 1.68 -0.85 5.77
N ARG A 74 0.65 -1.11 4.96
CA ARG A 74 0.80 -1.17 3.51
C ARG A 74 1.53 0.10 3.05
N PRO A 75 2.68 -0.02 2.39
CA PRO A 75 3.36 1.14 1.83
C PRO A 75 2.39 1.91 0.94
N ALA A 76 2.37 3.24 1.08
CA ALA A 76 1.74 4.07 0.08
C ALA A 76 2.51 3.80 -1.21
N LEU A 77 1.80 3.47 -2.28
CA LEU A 77 2.41 3.50 -3.60
C LEU A 77 2.71 4.98 -3.87
N GLU A 78 3.91 5.44 -3.52
CA GLU A 78 4.39 6.75 -3.95
C GLU A 78 4.57 6.67 -5.46
N ARG A 79 3.48 6.99 -6.17
CA ARG A 79 3.50 7.02 -7.61
C ARG A 79 4.09 8.33 -8.07
N SER A 80 5.23 8.25 -8.73
CA SER A 80 5.84 9.38 -9.44
C SER A 80 4.83 9.93 -10.44
N VAL A 81 4.65 11.25 -10.44
CA VAL A 81 3.71 11.91 -11.36
C VAL A 81 4.41 12.14 -12.68
N VAL A 82 3.81 11.65 -13.76
CA VAL A 82 4.17 12.04 -15.12
C VAL A 82 3.14 13.06 -15.59
N GLU A 83 3.57 14.30 -15.75
CA GLU A 83 2.73 15.36 -16.30
C GLU A 83 2.60 15.18 -17.82
N LEU A 84 1.37 15.24 -18.31
CA LEU A 84 1.01 15.18 -19.71
C LEU A 84 0.51 16.55 -20.16
N ARG A 85 1.04 17.05 -21.27
CA ARG A 85 0.65 18.33 -21.87
C ARG A 85 -0.20 18.09 -23.13
N PRO A 86 -0.94 19.10 -23.62
CA PRO A 86 -1.60 19.00 -24.91
C PRO A 86 -0.62 18.58 -26.02
N GLY A 87 -0.95 17.51 -26.74
CA GLY A 87 -0.10 16.93 -27.78
C GLY A 87 0.77 15.75 -27.31
N ASP A 88 0.85 15.47 -26.00
CA ASP A 88 1.43 14.22 -25.51
C ASP A 88 0.44 13.05 -25.77
N GLU A 89 0.97 11.91 -26.20
CA GLU A 89 0.23 10.65 -26.39
C GLU A 89 0.69 9.61 -25.38
N VAL A 90 -0.24 8.76 -24.90
CA VAL A 90 0.09 7.66 -23.99
C VAL A 90 -0.52 6.35 -24.46
N VAL A 91 0.31 5.32 -24.52
CA VAL A 91 -0.10 3.94 -24.82
C VAL A 91 0.24 3.03 -23.64
N GLY A 92 -0.76 2.34 -23.10
CA GLY A 92 -0.56 1.30 -22.11
C GLY A 92 -0.44 -0.07 -22.76
N ARG A 93 0.61 -0.84 -22.44
CA ARG A 93 0.77 -2.23 -22.90
C ARG A 93 1.53 -3.09 -21.90
N MET A 94 1.52 -4.41 -22.11
CA MET A 94 2.41 -5.30 -21.38
C MET A 94 3.83 -5.20 -21.94
N PRO A 95 4.88 -5.18 -21.09
CA PRO A 95 6.25 -5.27 -21.55
C PRO A 95 6.51 -6.64 -22.17
N THR A 96 7.42 -6.69 -23.13
CA THR A 96 8.00 -7.94 -23.62
C THR A 96 8.89 -8.57 -22.53
N ASP A 97 9.20 -9.86 -22.68
CA ASP A 97 10.12 -10.56 -21.78
C ASP A 97 11.50 -9.89 -21.67
N PRO A 98 12.14 -9.44 -22.76
CA PRO A 98 13.39 -8.66 -22.69
C PRO A 98 13.23 -7.36 -21.91
N GLU A 99 12.23 -6.52 -22.25
CA GLU A 99 11.98 -5.24 -21.58
C GLU A 99 11.74 -5.41 -20.08
N ARG A 100 10.95 -6.43 -19.69
CA ARG A 100 10.68 -6.73 -18.29
C ARG A 100 11.97 -7.03 -17.52
N ARG A 101 12.88 -7.81 -18.11
CA ARG A 101 14.16 -8.18 -17.49
C ARG A 101 15.12 -7.00 -17.41
N GLU A 102 15.20 -6.20 -18.47
CA GLU A 102 16.07 -5.04 -18.56
C GLU A 102 15.65 -3.92 -17.60
N LEU A 103 14.35 -3.68 -17.49
CA LEU A 103 13.77 -2.61 -16.67
C LEU A 103 13.39 -3.06 -15.25
N GLY A 104 13.59 -4.34 -14.90
CA GLY A 104 13.30 -4.88 -13.56
C GLY A 104 11.81 -4.83 -13.18
N ILE A 105 10.92 -5.06 -14.13
CA ILE A 105 9.46 -4.93 -13.96
C ILE A 105 8.87 -6.23 -13.38
N ASP A 106 7.93 -6.11 -12.43
CA ASP A 106 7.27 -7.27 -11.85
C ASP A 106 6.33 -7.98 -12.87
N PRO A 107 6.15 -9.32 -12.79
CA PRO A 107 5.21 -10.02 -13.66
C PRO A 107 3.77 -9.46 -13.56
N GLY A 108 3.17 -9.18 -14.72
CA GLY A 108 1.82 -8.62 -14.80
C GLY A 108 1.74 -7.10 -14.59
N GLU A 109 2.87 -6.43 -14.36
CA GLU A 109 2.92 -4.97 -14.34
C GLU A 109 3.00 -4.41 -15.77
N PRO A 110 2.03 -3.59 -16.21
CA PRO A 110 2.07 -2.96 -17.52
C PRO A 110 3.01 -1.76 -17.55
N ILE A 111 3.42 -1.39 -18.76
CA ILE A 111 4.17 -0.16 -19.03
C ILE A 111 3.27 0.89 -19.68
N LEU A 112 3.69 2.15 -19.54
CA LEU A 112 3.12 3.33 -20.18
C LEU A 112 4.18 3.92 -21.09
N GLU A 113 3.92 3.92 -22.39
CA GLU A 113 4.72 4.63 -23.38
C GLU A 113 4.16 6.03 -23.53
N VAL A 114 4.94 7.04 -23.17
CA VAL A 114 4.57 8.45 -23.34
C VAL A 114 5.37 9.00 -24.49
N THR A 115 4.67 9.41 -25.56
CA THR A 115 5.24 10.16 -26.68
C THR A 115 4.94 11.63 -26.49
N ARG A 116 5.98 12.45 -26.35
CA ARG A 116 5.87 13.90 -26.22
C ARG A 116 5.50 14.54 -27.55
N ALA A 117 4.94 15.74 -27.50
CA ALA A 117 4.62 16.51 -28.71
C ALA A 117 5.83 16.77 -29.65
N ASP A 118 7.06 16.72 -29.12
CA ASP A 118 8.31 16.83 -29.89
C ASP A 118 8.81 15.48 -30.46
N GLY A 119 8.05 14.41 -30.26
CA GLY A 119 8.37 13.05 -30.69
C GLY A 119 9.24 12.25 -29.71
N GLN A 120 9.67 12.81 -28.58
CA GLN A 120 10.43 12.05 -27.59
C GLN A 120 9.59 10.98 -26.92
N GLN A 121 10.10 9.75 -26.86
CA GLN A 121 9.42 8.63 -26.21
C GLN A 121 10.09 8.27 -24.89
N GLN A 122 9.28 8.04 -23.86
CA GLN A 122 9.72 7.58 -22.55
C GLN A 122 8.80 6.47 -22.03
N ILE A 123 9.39 5.45 -21.41
CA ILE A 123 8.65 4.32 -20.82
C ILE A 123 8.59 4.50 -19.31
N PHE A 124 7.40 4.29 -18.76
CA PHE A 124 7.15 4.31 -17.32
C PHE A 124 6.44 3.03 -16.90
N THR A 125 6.61 2.60 -15.65
CA THR A 125 5.84 1.48 -15.10
C THR A 125 4.50 1.96 -14.55
N ALA A 126 3.41 1.27 -14.90
CA ALA A 126 2.07 1.69 -14.51
C ALA A 126 1.80 1.55 -13.00
N GLY A 127 2.51 0.64 -12.31
CA GLY A 127 2.39 0.46 -10.87
C GLY A 127 3.00 1.62 -10.08
N ALA A 128 4.15 2.12 -10.54
CA ALA A 128 4.94 3.16 -9.87
C ALA A 128 4.69 4.58 -10.41
N HIS A 129 3.90 4.75 -11.46
CA HIS A 129 3.62 6.07 -12.04
C HIS A 129 2.14 6.36 -12.11
N GLN A 130 1.80 7.64 -11.98
CA GLN A 130 0.45 8.15 -12.26
C GLN A 130 0.55 9.27 -13.29
N LEU A 131 -0.39 9.30 -14.23
CA LEU A 131 -0.45 10.32 -15.26
C LEU A 131 -1.32 11.47 -14.77
N ARG A 132 -0.85 12.71 -14.96
CA ARG A 132 -1.61 13.91 -14.67
C ARG A 132 -1.64 14.80 -15.89
N VAL A 133 -2.81 15.05 -16.44
CA VAL A 133 -2.98 16.04 -17.50
C VAL A 133 -2.88 17.43 -16.87
N VAL A 134 -1.97 18.26 -17.40
CA VAL A 134 -1.82 19.66 -17.02
C VAL A 134 -2.22 20.52 -18.22
N GLY A 135 -3.08 21.51 -17.97
CA GLY A 135 -3.65 22.41 -18.99
C GLY A 135 -3.01 23.79 -18.97
#